data_AF-A0A2P5LJ49-F1
#
_entry.id   AF-A0A2P5LJ49-F1
#
_cell.length_a   1.000
_cell.length_b   1.000
_cell.length_c   1.000
_cell.angle_alpha   90.00
_cell.angle_beta   90.00
_cell.angle_gamma   90.00
#
_symmetry.space_group_name_H-M   'P 1'
#
loop_
_entity.id
_entity.type
_entity.pdbx_description
1 polymer ?
#
loop_
_entity_poly.entity_id
_entity_poly.type
_entity_poly.pdbx_seq_one_letter_code
_entity_poly.pdbx_strand_id
1 'polypeptide(L)'
;MNIELLQGSLPVAEHPGLDSTDPRFADIATLAQDGQHAEAAALSEALLAEGIYDIRLICFFLYGYWLENGLASLLPVVDSLNNVLLDNWPAIGPEGNLNTSLEKSLDWLFRQILKKLQYEESKKSPLWQQWQANAEVVEIDTILAAGEQLSEGITRQHPDKAAELTAQWSKIEQWLISLRQLTDSPLEQEPPEAAPESDGADQNLADNANQQVAQAQESPMLSLETSYHMALLLKKLAAFEQVIAENKFPQAALLAEDINHTLATFDPKLYFPKLFETFVRLQVINFEALTAYADLQEDPQWQAMQEWLKVDLDSFIKQ
;
A
#
# COMPACT_ATOMS: atom_id res chain seq x y z
N MET A 1 12.68 -22.97 -9.70
CA MET A 1 11.39 -23.41 -10.27
C MET A 1 11.30 -23.07 -11.76
N ASN A 2 10.71 -23.94 -12.60
CA ASN A 2 10.61 -23.80 -14.06
C ASN A 2 9.28 -23.15 -14.49
N ILE A 3 9.27 -21.83 -14.64
CA ILE A 3 8.05 -21.08 -15.02
C ILE A 3 7.55 -21.37 -16.44
N GLU A 4 8.40 -21.94 -17.31
CA GLU A 4 8.03 -22.30 -18.69
C GLU A 4 6.91 -23.35 -18.75
N LEU A 5 6.68 -24.10 -17.66
CA LEU A 5 5.56 -25.04 -17.52
C LEU A 5 4.19 -24.38 -17.68
N LEU A 6 4.10 -23.06 -17.47
CA LEU A 6 2.87 -22.26 -17.60
C LEU A 6 2.90 -21.32 -18.80
N GLN A 7 3.88 -21.46 -19.69
CA GLN A 7 4.01 -20.64 -20.90
C GLN A 7 3.57 -21.43 -22.14
N GLY A 8 2.91 -20.75 -23.08
CA GLY A 8 2.41 -21.36 -24.32
C GLY A 8 1.10 -22.14 -24.12
N SER A 9 0.81 -23.07 -25.05
CA SER A 9 -0.43 -23.85 -25.02
C SER A 9 -0.34 -25.04 -24.07
N LEU A 10 -1.31 -25.15 -23.17
CA LEU A 10 -1.44 -26.23 -22.20
C LEU A 10 -2.36 -27.33 -22.74
N PRO A 11 -2.01 -28.61 -22.60
CA PRO A 11 -2.86 -29.71 -23.05
C PRO A 11 -4.15 -29.77 -22.23
N VAL A 12 -5.27 -29.89 -22.92
CA VAL A 12 -6.60 -30.05 -22.28
C VAL A 12 -6.81 -31.52 -21.90
N ALA A 13 -6.95 -31.78 -20.61
CA ALA A 13 -7.34 -33.09 -20.08
C ALA A 13 -8.86 -33.21 -19.96
N GLU A 14 -9.39 -34.44 -19.93
CA GLU A 14 -10.84 -34.70 -19.74
C GLU A 14 -11.34 -34.22 -18.38
N HIS A 15 -10.52 -34.38 -17.34
CA HIS A 15 -10.77 -33.87 -15.98
C HIS A 15 -9.53 -33.08 -15.52
N PRO A 16 -9.44 -31.78 -15.82
CA PRO A 16 -8.28 -30.99 -15.47
C PRO A 16 -8.20 -30.76 -13.95
N GLY A 17 -6.97 -30.70 -13.43
CA GLY A 17 -6.65 -30.47 -12.02
C GLY A 17 -6.87 -31.68 -11.11
N LEU A 18 -6.89 -31.43 -9.80
CA LEU A 18 -7.06 -32.46 -8.77
C LEU A 18 -8.42 -32.37 -8.09
N ASP A 19 -8.95 -33.51 -7.65
CA ASP A 19 -10.11 -33.50 -6.77
C ASP A 19 -9.81 -32.82 -5.43
N SER A 20 -10.83 -32.24 -4.81
CA SER A 20 -10.70 -31.60 -3.49
C SER A 20 -10.24 -32.54 -2.37
N THR A 21 -10.44 -33.86 -2.57
CA THR A 21 -10.03 -34.91 -1.63
C THR A 21 -8.72 -35.60 -2.02
N ASP A 22 -8.03 -35.14 -3.07
CA ASP A 22 -6.75 -35.73 -3.47
C ASP A 22 -5.71 -35.49 -2.36
N PRO A 23 -5.07 -36.54 -1.83
CA PRO A 23 -4.10 -36.40 -0.74
C PRO A 23 -2.90 -35.52 -1.13
N ARG A 24 -2.49 -35.52 -2.41
CA ARG A 24 -1.39 -34.68 -2.90
C ARG A 24 -1.73 -33.20 -2.77
N PHE A 25 -2.96 -32.82 -3.10
CA PHE A 25 -3.42 -31.44 -2.89
C PHE A 25 -3.48 -31.09 -1.40
N ALA A 26 -3.99 -31.99 -0.57
CA ALA A 26 -4.10 -31.75 0.87
C ALA A 26 -2.72 -31.51 1.51
N ASP A 27 -1.72 -32.34 1.19
CA ASP A 27 -0.36 -32.22 1.70
C ASP A 27 0.28 -30.88 1.28
N ILE A 28 0.15 -30.50 0.01
CA ILE A 28 0.65 -29.21 -0.52
C ILE A 28 -0.04 -28.03 0.16
N ALA A 29 -1.36 -28.09 0.33
CA ALA A 29 -2.13 -27.04 0.98
C ALA A 29 -1.73 -26.86 2.45
N THR A 30 -1.43 -27.95 3.17
CA THR A 30 -0.89 -27.89 4.53
C THR A 30 0.47 -27.20 4.57
N LEU A 31 1.40 -27.57 3.67
CA LEU A 31 2.70 -26.90 3.57
C LEU A 31 2.54 -25.39 3.32
N ALA A 32 1.63 -25.00 2.42
CA ALA A 32 1.37 -23.59 2.14
C ALA A 32 0.77 -22.84 3.35
N GLN A 33 -0.09 -23.50 4.14
CA GLN A 33 -0.67 -22.94 5.37
C GLN A 33 0.37 -22.78 6.48
N ASP A 34 1.30 -23.74 6.59
CA ASP A 34 2.38 -23.75 7.59
C ASP A 34 3.55 -22.81 7.22
N GLY A 35 3.45 -22.11 6.09
CA GLY A 35 4.47 -21.17 5.62
C GLY A 35 5.65 -21.84 4.91
N GLN A 36 5.59 -23.15 4.66
CA GLN A 36 6.59 -23.92 3.90
C GLN A 36 6.41 -23.72 2.39
N HIS A 37 6.43 -22.45 1.97
CA HIS A 37 6.06 -22.05 0.61
C HIS A 37 6.98 -22.62 -0.48
N ALA A 38 8.29 -22.73 -0.21
CA ALA A 38 9.24 -23.32 -1.16
C ALA A 38 8.93 -24.80 -1.43
N GLU A 39 8.58 -25.56 -0.39
CA GLU A 39 8.24 -26.98 -0.51
C GLU A 39 6.88 -27.17 -1.19
N ALA A 40 5.86 -26.38 -0.80
CA ALA A 40 4.56 -26.38 -1.45
C ALA A 40 4.67 -26.07 -2.96
N ALA A 41 5.54 -25.13 -3.32
CA ALA A 41 5.77 -24.76 -4.71
C ALA A 41 6.55 -25.82 -5.48
N ALA A 42 7.55 -26.47 -4.88
CA ALA A 42 8.29 -27.57 -5.51
C ALA A 42 7.40 -28.80 -5.79
N LEU A 43 6.51 -29.15 -4.85
CA LEU A 43 5.54 -30.22 -5.06
C LEU A 43 4.47 -29.84 -6.09
N SER A 44 4.04 -28.57 -6.11
CA SER A 44 3.16 -28.05 -7.15
C SER A 44 3.82 -28.12 -8.52
N GLU A 45 5.09 -27.72 -8.64
CA GLU A 45 5.89 -27.82 -9.87
C GLU A 45 5.93 -29.24 -10.42
N ALA A 46 6.14 -30.24 -9.56
CA ALA A 46 6.17 -31.64 -9.96
C ALA A 46 4.85 -32.09 -10.60
N LEU A 47 3.72 -31.67 -10.05
CA LEU A 47 2.39 -31.99 -10.61
C LEU A 47 2.10 -31.22 -11.90
N LEU A 48 2.54 -29.96 -12.00
CA LEU A 48 2.44 -29.18 -13.23
C LEU A 48 3.26 -29.83 -14.36
N ALA A 49 4.45 -30.38 -14.05
CA ALA A 49 5.28 -31.10 -15.00
C ALA A 49 4.64 -32.41 -15.49
N GLU A 50 3.70 -32.99 -14.73
CA GLU A 50 2.87 -34.14 -15.14
C GLU A 50 1.66 -33.72 -15.99
N GLY A 51 1.48 -32.42 -16.26
CA GLY A 51 0.33 -31.89 -17.01
C GLY A 51 -0.93 -31.71 -16.15
N ILE A 52 -0.80 -31.71 -14.82
CA ILE A 52 -1.91 -31.49 -13.89
C ILE A 52 -2.02 -29.98 -13.61
N TYR A 53 -2.74 -29.27 -14.47
CA TYR A 53 -2.96 -27.84 -14.34
C TYR A 53 -4.15 -27.54 -13.43
N ASP A 54 -3.86 -27.34 -12.14
CA ASP A 54 -4.83 -26.93 -11.14
C ASP A 54 -4.53 -25.51 -10.67
N ILE A 55 -5.51 -24.60 -10.71
CA ILE A 55 -5.31 -23.19 -10.34
C ILE A 55 -4.75 -23.01 -8.93
N ARG A 56 -5.07 -23.93 -8.00
CA ARG A 56 -4.59 -23.87 -6.62
C ARG A 56 -3.08 -24.17 -6.57
N LEU A 57 -2.65 -25.20 -7.30
CA LEU A 57 -1.23 -25.57 -7.42
C LEU A 57 -0.44 -24.50 -8.18
N ILE A 58 -1.01 -23.95 -9.25
CA ILE A 58 -0.44 -22.85 -10.03
C ILE A 58 -0.12 -21.67 -9.11
N CYS A 59 -1.06 -21.24 -8.25
CA CYS A 59 -0.80 -20.14 -7.33
C CYS A 59 0.29 -20.44 -6.30
N PHE A 60 0.36 -21.66 -5.75
CA PHE A 60 1.44 -22.05 -4.83
C PHE A 60 2.81 -22.03 -5.53
N PHE A 61 2.88 -22.62 -6.73
CA PHE A 61 4.05 -22.63 -7.59
C PHE A 61 4.53 -21.21 -7.91
N LEU A 62 3.64 -20.34 -8.39
CA LEU A 62 3.96 -18.96 -8.76
C LEU A 62 4.45 -18.14 -7.57
N TYR A 63 3.87 -18.34 -6.38
CA TYR A 63 4.37 -17.67 -5.18
C TYR A 63 5.78 -18.13 -4.79
N GLY A 64 6.06 -19.43 -4.85
CA GLY A 64 7.40 -19.95 -4.60
C GLY A 64 8.42 -19.45 -5.62
N TYR A 65 8.05 -19.44 -6.91
CA TYR A 65 8.91 -18.91 -7.97
C TYR A 65 9.24 -17.44 -7.72
N TRP A 66 8.24 -16.65 -7.34
CA TRP A 66 8.44 -15.25 -6.99
C TRP A 66 9.32 -15.06 -5.75
N LEU A 67 9.12 -15.86 -4.71
CA LEU A 67 9.95 -15.82 -3.50
C LEU A 67 11.43 -16.13 -3.79
N GLU A 68 11.70 -17.07 -4.69
CA GLU A 68 13.07 -17.44 -5.10
C GLU A 68 13.75 -16.34 -5.92
N ASN A 69 13.01 -15.68 -6.80
CA ASN A 69 13.58 -14.81 -7.85
C ASN A 69 13.36 -13.30 -7.60
N GLY A 70 12.55 -12.92 -6.60
CA GLY A 70 12.35 -11.54 -6.18
C GLY A 70 11.52 -10.68 -7.14
N LEU A 71 11.60 -9.36 -7.00
CA LEU A 71 10.70 -8.40 -7.65
C LEU A 71 10.65 -8.52 -9.18
N ALA A 72 11.80 -8.67 -9.84
CA ALA A 72 11.88 -8.75 -11.31
C ALA A 72 11.09 -9.95 -11.88
N SER A 73 10.90 -11.00 -11.07
CA SER A 73 10.14 -12.18 -11.47
C SER A 73 8.62 -11.99 -11.44
N LEU A 74 8.12 -10.84 -10.98
CA LEU A 74 6.70 -10.54 -10.95
C LEU A 74 6.09 -10.46 -12.36
N LEU A 75 6.84 -9.97 -13.36
CA LEU A 75 6.36 -9.97 -14.75
C LEU A 75 6.10 -11.40 -15.27
N PRO A 76 7.06 -12.34 -15.25
CA PRO A 76 6.81 -13.74 -15.60
C PRO A 76 5.62 -14.38 -14.85
N VAL A 77 5.40 -14.01 -13.58
CA VAL A 77 4.26 -14.49 -12.78
C VAL A 77 2.93 -13.98 -13.34
N VAL A 78 2.85 -12.68 -13.64
CA VAL A 78 1.65 -12.06 -14.22
C VAL A 78 1.40 -12.60 -15.62
N ASP A 79 2.43 -12.74 -16.45
CA ASP A 79 2.31 -13.32 -17.80
C ASP A 79 1.82 -14.76 -17.75
N SER A 80 2.28 -15.55 -16.79
CA SER A 80 1.79 -16.93 -16.60
C SER A 80 0.32 -16.97 -16.19
N LEU A 81 -0.12 -16.07 -15.30
CA LEU A 81 -1.53 -15.93 -14.95
C LEU A 81 -2.37 -15.49 -16.15
N ASN A 82 -1.88 -14.54 -16.95
CA ASN A 82 -2.53 -14.12 -18.19
C ASN A 82 -2.71 -15.28 -19.16
N ASN A 83 -1.65 -16.05 -19.42
CA ASN A 83 -1.69 -17.22 -20.30
C ASN A 83 -2.68 -18.29 -19.79
N VAL A 84 -2.76 -18.50 -18.47
CA VAL A 84 -3.72 -19.41 -17.83
C VAL A 84 -5.17 -18.93 -18.01
N LEU A 85 -5.43 -17.63 -17.77
CA LEU A 85 -6.78 -17.06 -17.76
C LEU A 85 -7.33 -16.74 -19.15
N LEU A 86 -6.49 -16.29 -20.08
CA LEU A 86 -6.91 -15.78 -21.38
C LEU A 86 -6.83 -16.85 -22.47
N ASP A 87 -5.77 -17.65 -22.46
CA ASP A 87 -5.43 -18.54 -23.58
C ASP A 87 -5.70 -20.02 -23.26
N ASN A 88 -5.55 -20.43 -22.00
CA ASN A 88 -5.54 -21.85 -21.62
C ASN A 88 -6.64 -22.26 -20.65
N TRP A 89 -7.65 -21.42 -20.42
CA TRP A 89 -8.73 -21.68 -19.47
C TRP A 89 -9.34 -23.10 -19.53
N PRO A 90 -9.59 -23.70 -20.72
CA PRO A 90 -10.13 -25.05 -20.81
C PRO A 90 -9.23 -26.17 -20.24
N ALA A 91 -7.93 -25.91 -20.10
CA ALA A 91 -6.98 -26.87 -19.53
C ALA A 91 -6.90 -26.79 -17.99
N ILE A 92 -7.58 -25.82 -17.37
CA ILE A 92 -7.40 -25.49 -15.95
C ILE A 92 -8.50 -26.13 -15.11
N GLY A 93 -8.05 -26.83 -14.06
CA GLY A 93 -8.90 -27.39 -13.03
C GLY A 93 -8.82 -26.63 -11.71
N PRO A 94 -9.60 -27.05 -10.70
CA PRO A 94 -10.49 -28.23 -10.71
C PRO A 94 -11.85 -27.95 -11.39
N GLU A 95 -12.34 -28.85 -12.24
CA GLU A 95 -13.54 -28.64 -13.07
C GLU A 95 -14.81 -28.27 -12.26
N GLY A 96 -15.11 -29.00 -11.18
CA GLY A 96 -16.38 -28.85 -10.44
C GLY A 96 -16.50 -27.59 -9.58
N ASN A 97 -15.38 -26.92 -9.28
CA ASN A 97 -15.31 -25.76 -8.39
C ASN A 97 -14.24 -24.75 -8.82
N LEU A 98 -14.00 -24.64 -10.14
CA LEU A 98 -12.94 -23.83 -10.71
C LEU A 98 -13.05 -22.37 -10.28
N ASN A 99 -14.24 -21.75 -10.40
CA ASN A 99 -14.43 -20.34 -10.04
C ASN A 99 -14.13 -20.06 -8.57
N THR A 100 -14.65 -20.87 -7.65
CA THR A 100 -14.35 -20.74 -6.21
C THR A 100 -12.87 -21.01 -5.91
N SER A 101 -12.25 -21.94 -6.62
CA SER A 101 -10.82 -22.25 -6.45
C SER A 101 -9.96 -21.11 -6.98
N LEU A 102 -10.31 -20.52 -8.13
CA LEU A 102 -9.68 -19.35 -8.70
C LEU A 102 -9.74 -18.17 -7.71
N GLU A 103 -10.93 -17.84 -7.22
CA GLU A 103 -11.14 -16.74 -6.27
C GLU A 103 -10.23 -16.86 -5.06
N LYS A 104 -10.27 -18.02 -4.39
CA LYS A 104 -9.48 -18.26 -3.17
C LYS A 104 -7.97 -18.28 -3.45
N SER A 105 -7.56 -18.84 -4.58
CA SER A 105 -6.15 -19.01 -4.91
C SER A 105 -5.51 -17.69 -5.33
N LEU A 106 -6.22 -16.85 -6.10
CA LEU A 106 -5.74 -15.52 -6.46
C LEU A 106 -5.73 -14.57 -5.24
N ASP A 107 -6.78 -14.57 -4.42
CA ASP A 107 -6.80 -13.77 -3.18
C ASP A 107 -5.63 -14.17 -2.27
N TRP A 108 -5.37 -15.47 -2.10
CA TRP A 108 -4.22 -15.94 -1.33
C TRP A 108 -2.90 -15.46 -1.94
N LEU A 109 -2.67 -15.68 -3.23
CA LEU A 109 -1.43 -15.30 -3.93
C LEU A 109 -1.15 -13.81 -3.80
N PHE A 110 -2.13 -12.96 -4.13
CA PHE A 110 -1.97 -11.50 -4.09
C PHE A 110 -1.72 -11.00 -2.67
N ARG A 111 -2.41 -11.57 -1.67
CA ARG A 111 -2.14 -11.23 -0.26
C ARG A 111 -0.73 -11.61 0.16
N GLN A 112 -0.22 -12.78 -0.24
CA GLN A 112 1.12 -13.21 0.13
C GLN A 112 2.21 -12.35 -0.52
N ILE A 113 2.06 -12.03 -1.81
CA ILE A 113 2.97 -11.12 -2.52
C ILE A 113 2.96 -9.75 -1.83
N LEU A 114 1.78 -9.14 -1.67
CA LEU A 114 1.64 -7.81 -1.07
C LEU A 114 2.22 -7.76 0.35
N LYS A 115 1.89 -8.77 1.19
CA LYS A 115 2.40 -8.86 2.56
C LYS A 115 3.92 -8.89 2.59
N LYS A 116 4.55 -9.66 1.70
CA LYS A 116 6.02 -9.76 1.61
C LYS A 116 6.62 -8.43 1.13
N LEU A 117 6.06 -7.81 0.09
CA LEU A 117 6.50 -6.50 -0.41
C LEU A 117 6.49 -5.44 0.70
N GLN A 118 5.34 -5.30 1.39
CA GLN A 118 5.18 -4.34 2.49
C GLN A 118 6.07 -4.66 3.69
N TYR A 119 6.28 -5.94 4.00
CA TYR A 119 7.18 -6.34 5.07
C TYR A 119 8.62 -5.90 4.79
N GLU A 120 9.15 -6.23 3.62
CA GLU A 120 10.54 -5.87 3.27
C GLU A 120 10.72 -4.34 3.22
N GLU A 121 9.75 -3.61 2.66
CA GLU A 121 9.76 -2.15 2.62
C GLU A 121 9.70 -1.53 4.02
N SER A 122 8.80 -2.00 4.89
CA SER A 122 8.64 -1.45 6.25
C SER A 122 9.87 -1.71 7.11
N LYS A 123 10.56 -2.84 6.90
CA LYS A 123 11.80 -3.19 7.60
C LYS A 123 13.04 -2.57 6.99
N LYS A 124 12.92 -1.94 5.81
CA LYS A 124 14.06 -1.44 5.02
C LYS A 124 15.17 -2.50 4.93
N SER A 125 14.76 -3.73 4.67
CA SER A 125 15.66 -4.88 4.70
C SER A 125 16.72 -4.82 3.59
N PRO A 126 17.79 -5.65 3.65
CA PRO A 126 18.74 -5.75 2.54
C PRO A 126 18.07 -6.12 1.21
N LEU A 127 17.02 -6.95 1.26
CA LEU A 127 16.26 -7.33 0.06
C LEU A 127 15.49 -6.14 -0.52
N TRP A 128 14.89 -5.29 0.33
CA TRP A 128 14.27 -4.04 -0.11
C TRP A 128 15.28 -3.09 -0.74
N GLN A 129 16.45 -2.90 -0.13
CA GLN A 129 17.51 -2.06 -0.69
C GLN A 129 17.96 -2.58 -2.06
N GLN A 130 18.07 -3.91 -2.20
CA GLN A 130 18.37 -4.54 -3.49
C GLN A 130 17.28 -4.28 -4.53
N TRP A 131 16.00 -4.32 -4.14
CA TRP A 131 14.91 -4.00 -5.06
C TRP A 131 14.95 -2.53 -5.48
N GLN A 132 15.18 -1.59 -4.57
CA GLN A 132 15.31 -0.16 -4.92
C GLN A 132 16.49 0.10 -5.86
N ALA A 133 17.63 -0.55 -5.63
CA ALA A 133 18.84 -0.34 -6.43
C ALA A 133 18.74 -0.91 -7.85
N ASN A 134 17.96 -1.97 -8.05
CA ASN A 134 17.82 -2.66 -9.33
C ASN A 134 16.48 -2.41 -10.02
N ALA A 135 15.57 -1.66 -9.40
CA ALA A 135 14.29 -1.34 -10.02
C ALA A 135 14.51 -0.41 -11.22
N GLU A 136 13.99 -0.80 -12.38
CA GLU A 136 13.95 0.04 -13.56
C GLU A 136 12.50 0.50 -13.83
N VAL A 137 12.32 1.78 -14.14
CA VAL A 137 10.99 2.36 -14.43
C VAL A 137 10.30 1.60 -15.57
N VAL A 138 11.06 1.19 -16.60
CA VAL A 138 10.54 0.45 -17.76
C VAL A 138 10.04 -0.94 -17.36
N GLU A 139 10.75 -1.65 -16.48
CA GLU A 139 10.31 -2.96 -15.99
C GLU A 139 9.03 -2.84 -15.16
N ILE A 140 8.95 -1.83 -14.29
CA ILE A 140 7.75 -1.57 -13.50
C ILE A 140 6.56 -1.23 -14.41
N ASP A 141 6.74 -0.36 -15.39
CA ASP A 141 5.69 -0.01 -16.35
C ASP A 141 5.22 -1.23 -17.17
N THR A 142 6.14 -2.16 -17.49
CA THR A 142 5.81 -3.42 -18.16
C THR A 142 4.97 -4.34 -17.27
N ILE A 143 5.31 -4.46 -15.97
CA ILE A 143 4.52 -5.23 -15.01
C ILE A 143 3.11 -4.64 -14.87
N LEU A 144 3.00 -3.30 -14.78
CA LEU A 144 1.70 -2.62 -14.66
C LEU A 144 0.82 -2.87 -15.89
N ALA A 145 1.38 -2.76 -17.09
CA ALA A 145 0.65 -3.06 -18.33
C ALA A 145 0.19 -4.52 -18.41
N ALA A 146 1.00 -5.47 -17.95
CA ALA A 146 0.60 -6.88 -17.85
C ALA A 146 -0.50 -7.08 -16.79
N GLY A 147 -0.49 -6.28 -15.72
CA GLY A 147 -1.51 -6.27 -14.67
C GLY A 147 -2.89 -5.79 -15.14
N GLU A 148 -2.94 -4.86 -16.10
CA GLU A 148 -4.19 -4.44 -16.75
C GLU A 148 -4.82 -5.63 -17.49
N GLN A 149 -4.03 -6.40 -18.26
CA GLN A 149 -4.50 -7.62 -18.93
C GLN A 149 -4.96 -8.70 -17.94
N LEU A 150 -4.28 -8.81 -16.79
CA LEU A 150 -4.67 -9.73 -15.73
C LEU A 150 -6.04 -9.38 -15.17
N SER A 151 -6.30 -8.09 -14.97
CA SER A 151 -7.61 -7.61 -14.52
C SER A 151 -8.72 -7.92 -15.53
N GLU A 152 -8.44 -7.80 -16.83
CA GLU A 152 -9.37 -8.21 -17.89
C GLU A 152 -9.61 -9.74 -17.87
N GLY A 153 -8.55 -10.54 -17.72
CA GLY A 153 -8.63 -11.99 -17.62
C GLY A 153 -9.47 -12.47 -16.43
N ILE A 154 -9.25 -11.87 -15.26
CA ILE A 154 -10.06 -12.14 -14.06
C ILE A 154 -11.54 -11.77 -14.31
N THR A 155 -11.79 -10.60 -14.90
CA THR A 155 -13.16 -10.14 -15.19
C THR A 155 -13.88 -11.05 -16.16
N ARG A 156 -13.17 -11.56 -17.17
CA ARG A 156 -13.70 -12.49 -18.16
C ARG A 156 -14.10 -13.83 -17.55
N GLN A 157 -13.25 -14.39 -16.69
CA GLN A 157 -13.48 -15.73 -16.13
C GLN A 157 -14.34 -15.73 -14.87
N HIS A 158 -14.35 -14.64 -14.10
CA HIS A 158 -15.07 -14.55 -12.83
C HIS A 158 -15.78 -13.20 -12.62
N PRO A 159 -16.76 -12.83 -13.48
CA PRO A 159 -17.39 -11.51 -13.46
C PRO A 159 -18.05 -11.15 -12.11
N ASP A 160 -18.65 -12.14 -11.43
CA ASP A 160 -19.40 -11.92 -10.17
C ASP A 160 -18.52 -11.49 -8.99
N LYS A 161 -17.21 -11.76 -9.04
CA LYS A 161 -16.21 -11.44 -7.99
C LYS A 161 -15.00 -10.69 -8.52
N ALA A 162 -15.08 -10.22 -9.75
CA ALA A 162 -13.98 -9.56 -10.42
C ALA A 162 -13.53 -8.33 -9.64
N ALA A 163 -14.47 -7.51 -9.15
CA ALA A 163 -14.18 -6.29 -8.41
C ALA A 163 -13.36 -6.55 -7.13
N GLU A 164 -13.71 -7.58 -6.36
CA GLU A 164 -12.96 -7.93 -5.15
C GLU A 164 -11.56 -8.45 -5.47
N LEU A 165 -11.41 -9.29 -6.50
CA LEU A 165 -10.11 -9.86 -6.88
C LEU A 165 -9.19 -8.82 -7.52
N THR A 166 -9.71 -7.98 -8.42
CA THR A 166 -8.93 -6.89 -9.03
C THR A 166 -8.54 -5.84 -8.00
N ALA A 167 -9.41 -5.56 -7.01
CA ALA A 167 -9.04 -4.66 -5.91
C ALA A 167 -7.84 -5.17 -5.08
N GLN A 168 -7.64 -6.49 -4.98
CA GLN A 168 -6.48 -7.06 -4.30
C GLN A 168 -5.20 -6.92 -5.14
N TRP A 169 -5.30 -7.18 -6.44
CA TRP A 169 -4.21 -6.94 -7.38
C TRP A 169 -3.81 -5.46 -7.45
N SER A 170 -4.76 -4.54 -7.48
CA SER A 170 -4.48 -3.10 -7.54
C SER A 170 -3.71 -2.55 -6.34
N LYS A 171 -3.72 -3.23 -5.19
CA LYS A 171 -2.82 -2.87 -4.07
C LYS A 171 -1.35 -3.13 -4.40
N ILE A 172 -1.06 -4.19 -5.15
CA ILE A 172 0.29 -4.48 -5.65
C ILE A 172 0.67 -3.44 -6.71
N GLU A 173 -0.25 -3.09 -7.63
CA GLU A 173 -0.03 -2.02 -8.62
C GLU A 173 0.28 -0.68 -7.95
N GLN A 174 -0.48 -0.29 -6.92
CA GLN A 174 -0.23 0.93 -6.15
C GLN A 174 1.15 0.91 -5.47
N TRP A 175 1.56 -0.24 -4.95
CA TRP A 175 2.89 -0.40 -4.37
C TRP A 175 3.99 -0.25 -5.43
N LEU A 176 3.82 -0.86 -6.61
CA LEU A 176 4.73 -0.73 -7.75
C LEU A 176 4.82 0.71 -8.25
N ILE A 177 3.69 1.43 -8.35
CA ILE A 177 3.65 2.85 -8.71
C ILE A 177 4.44 3.69 -7.70
N SER A 178 4.34 3.38 -6.40
CA SER A 178 5.11 4.06 -5.36
C SER A 178 6.62 3.80 -5.53
N LEU A 179 7.01 2.55 -5.78
CA LEU A 179 8.40 2.19 -6.08
C LEU A 179 8.92 2.89 -7.35
N ARG A 180 8.09 2.96 -8.40
CA ARG A 180 8.40 3.67 -9.65
C ARG A 180 8.71 5.14 -9.39
N GLN A 181 7.89 5.82 -8.58
CA GLN A 181 8.10 7.23 -8.22
C GLN A 181 9.39 7.46 -7.44
N LEU A 182 9.75 6.52 -6.54
CA LEU A 182 11.02 6.56 -5.82
C LEU A 182 12.22 6.36 -6.76
N THR A 183 12.05 5.56 -7.82
CA THR A 183 13.09 5.28 -8.81
C THR A 183 13.29 6.44 -9.80
N ASP A 184 12.20 7.13 -10.16
CA ASP A 184 12.17 8.24 -11.12
C ASP A 184 12.59 9.59 -10.49
N SER A 185 12.55 9.70 -9.15
CA SER A 185 13.09 10.89 -8.48
C SER A 185 14.60 10.96 -8.70
N PRO A 186 15.11 12.03 -9.33
CA PRO A 186 16.54 12.27 -9.39
C PRO A 186 17.04 12.29 -7.96
N LEU A 187 18.01 11.43 -7.64
CA LEU A 187 18.78 11.54 -6.41
C LEU A 187 19.14 13.02 -6.25
N GLU A 188 18.55 13.69 -5.25
CA GLU A 188 19.09 14.94 -4.73
C GLU A 188 20.50 14.58 -4.29
N GLN A 189 21.45 14.81 -5.19
CA GLN A 189 22.85 14.83 -4.86
C GLN A 189 22.97 15.89 -3.79
N GLU A 190 23.09 15.46 -2.53
CA GLU A 190 23.52 16.35 -1.46
C GLU A 190 24.72 17.13 -2.00
N PRO A 191 24.63 18.47 -2.10
CA PRO A 191 25.78 19.27 -2.49
C PRO A 191 26.92 18.91 -1.54
N PRO A 192 28.15 18.66 -2.05
CA PRO A 192 29.25 18.30 -1.18
C PRO A 192 29.39 19.37 -0.10
N GLU A 193 29.35 18.88 1.14
CA GLU A 193 29.50 19.62 2.39
C GLU A 193 30.63 20.66 2.22
N ALA A 194 30.23 21.93 2.06
CA ALA A 194 31.17 23.02 1.93
C ALA A 194 31.94 23.13 3.24
N ALA A 195 33.25 22.93 3.16
CA ALA A 195 34.18 23.08 4.26
C ALA A 195 34.00 24.44 4.97
N PRO A 196 34.18 24.50 6.30
CA PRO A 196 34.01 25.73 7.05
C PRO A 196 35.20 26.66 6.80
N GLU A 197 34.98 27.79 6.14
CA GLU A 197 35.89 28.93 6.21
C GLU A 197 35.45 29.87 7.35
N SER A 198 36.38 30.03 8.28
CA SER A 198 36.32 30.85 9.48
C SER A 198 36.61 32.33 9.22
N ASP A 199 35.98 33.15 10.06
CA ASP A 199 36.41 34.45 10.60
C ASP A 199 36.54 35.69 9.69
N GLY A 200 35.84 36.76 10.12
CA GLY A 200 36.04 38.12 9.64
C GLY A 200 35.01 39.12 10.17
N ALA A 201 35.37 39.82 11.24
CA ALA A 201 34.52 40.69 12.07
C ALA A 201 34.06 42.04 11.46
N ASP A 202 33.09 42.60 12.17
CA ASP A 202 32.87 44.03 12.52
C ASP A 202 31.89 44.93 11.73
N GLN A 203 30.73 45.11 12.36
CA GLN A 203 30.21 46.37 12.97
C GLN A 203 29.90 47.63 12.12
N ASN A 204 28.60 47.97 12.14
CA ASN A 204 28.00 49.18 12.73
C ASN A 204 27.38 50.30 11.84
N LEU A 205 26.21 50.76 12.36
CA LEU A 205 25.59 52.10 12.36
C LEU A 205 24.49 52.47 11.33
N ALA A 206 23.27 52.50 11.88
CA ALA A 206 22.37 53.67 12.03
C ALA A 206 21.26 53.96 10.99
N ASP A 207 20.02 53.85 11.51
CA ASP A 207 18.88 54.79 11.44
C ASP A 207 18.56 55.52 10.12
N ASN A 208 17.39 55.28 9.53
CA ASN A 208 16.15 56.03 9.86
C ASN A 208 14.97 55.71 8.92
N ALA A 209 13.78 55.81 9.51
CA ALA A 209 12.52 56.33 8.94
C ALA A 209 11.85 55.66 7.71
N ASN A 210 10.88 54.80 8.06
CA ASN A 210 9.43 55.01 7.84
C ASN A 210 8.84 55.07 6.42
N GLN A 211 7.82 54.21 6.25
CA GLN A 211 6.69 54.28 5.32
C GLN A 211 7.00 54.16 3.83
N GLN A 212 6.70 52.97 3.26
CA GLN A 212 5.67 52.90 2.22
C GLN A 212 5.22 51.47 1.88
N VAL A 213 3.90 51.31 1.99
CA VAL A 213 3.00 50.41 1.25
C VAL A 213 3.06 48.92 1.56
N ALA A 214 2.04 48.52 2.33
CA ALA A 214 1.33 47.26 2.27
C ALA A 214 1.55 46.47 0.96
N GLN A 215 2.34 45.40 1.05
CA GLN A 215 2.09 44.19 0.31
C GLN A 215 1.86 43.10 1.34
N ALA A 216 0.60 43.00 1.80
CA ALA A 216 0.07 41.71 2.13
C ALA A 216 0.25 40.88 0.86
N GLN A 217 1.27 40.04 0.83
CA GLN A 217 1.23 38.85 -0.02
C GLN A 217 0.04 38.07 0.50
N GLU A 218 -1.11 38.33 -0.11
CA GLU A 218 -2.17 37.35 -0.22
C GLU A 218 -1.50 36.11 -0.79
N SER A 219 -1.13 35.18 0.10
CA SER A 219 -1.09 33.78 -0.27
C SER A 219 -2.33 33.54 -1.12
N PRO A 220 -2.22 32.95 -2.31
CA PRO A 220 -3.42 32.61 -3.06
C PRO A 220 -4.17 31.60 -2.19
N MET A 221 -5.16 32.09 -1.44
CA MET A 221 -6.28 31.29 -1.02
C MET A 221 -6.92 30.89 -2.33
N LEU A 222 -6.48 29.73 -2.84
CA LEU A 222 -7.32 28.87 -3.63
C LEU A 222 -8.64 28.83 -2.89
N SER A 223 -9.61 29.60 -3.38
CA SER A 223 -11.01 29.45 -3.03
C SER A 223 -11.43 28.12 -3.64
N LEU A 224 -10.94 27.04 -3.04
CA LEU A 224 -11.55 25.74 -3.18
C LEU A 224 -12.97 25.98 -2.68
N GLU A 225 -13.96 25.82 -3.55
CA GLU A 225 -15.31 25.49 -3.11
C GLU A 225 -15.22 24.13 -2.42
N THR A 226 -14.67 24.13 -1.21
CA THR A 226 -14.49 22.95 -0.39
C THR A 226 -15.87 22.49 0.03
N SER A 227 -16.15 21.20 -0.17
CA SER A 227 -17.32 20.58 0.45
C SER A 227 -17.29 20.85 1.96
N TYR A 228 -18.47 20.92 2.58
CA TYR A 228 -18.62 21.14 4.02
C TYR A 228 -17.70 20.23 4.87
N HIS A 229 -17.54 18.96 4.45
CA HIS A 229 -16.67 17.98 5.11
C HIS A 229 -15.18 18.33 5.02
N MET A 230 -14.71 18.83 3.87
CA MET A 230 -13.32 19.24 3.70
C MET A 230 -13.02 20.50 4.53
N ALA A 231 -13.92 21.49 4.54
CA ALA A 231 -13.77 22.68 5.37
C ALA A 231 -13.70 22.33 6.87
N LEU A 232 -14.55 21.40 7.32
CA LEU A 232 -14.55 20.92 8.70
C LEU A 232 -13.25 20.18 9.03
N LEU A 233 -12.72 19.35 8.12
CA LEU A 233 -11.45 18.65 8.30
C LEU A 233 -10.27 19.63 8.41
N LEU A 234 -10.20 20.63 7.54
CA LEU A 234 -9.16 21.68 7.61
C LEU A 234 -9.23 22.45 8.92
N LYS A 235 -10.44 22.73 9.42
CA LYS A 235 -10.65 23.36 10.72
C LYS A 235 -10.14 22.48 11.87
N LYS A 236 -10.37 21.16 11.80
CA LYS A 236 -9.87 20.19 12.79
C LYS A 236 -8.34 20.08 12.77
N LEU A 237 -7.70 20.12 11.60
CA LEU A 237 -6.24 20.14 11.50
C LEU A 237 -5.64 21.38 12.18
N ALA A 238 -6.18 22.57 11.88
CA ALA A 238 -5.75 23.81 12.52
C ALA A 238 -5.98 23.79 14.04
N ALA A 239 -7.12 23.24 14.48
CA ALA A 239 -7.43 23.04 15.89
C ALA A 239 -6.40 22.13 16.59
N PHE A 240 -6.02 21.02 15.95
CA PHE A 240 -5.02 20.09 16.47
C PHE A 240 -3.66 20.77 16.66
N GLU A 241 -3.22 21.56 15.67
CA GLU A 241 -1.99 22.33 15.78
C GLU A 241 -2.02 23.31 16.96
N GLN A 242 -3.15 24.00 17.17
CA GLN A 242 -3.31 24.94 18.27
C GLN A 242 -3.25 24.24 19.64
N VAL A 243 -3.99 23.15 19.84
CA VAL A 243 -4.02 22.46 21.15
C VAL A 243 -2.68 21.79 21.48
N ILE A 244 -1.93 21.35 20.47
CA ILE A 244 -0.55 20.87 20.65
C ILE A 244 0.37 22.02 21.07
N ALA A 245 0.26 23.19 20.44
CA ALA A 245 1.05 24.36 20.82
C ALA A 245 0.74 24.85 22.26
N GLU A 246 -0.50 24.67 22.71
CA GLU A 246 -0.95 24.98 24.08
C GLU A 246 -0.67 23.84 25.10
N ASN A 247 -0.02 22.74 24.68
CA ASN A 247 0.24 21.52 25.48
C ASN A 247 -1.03 20.86 26.06
N LYS A 248 -2.19 21.03 25.42
CA LYS A 248 -3.46 20.43 25.81
C LYS A 248 -3.61 19.02 25.19
N PHE A 249 -2.75 18.10 25.62
CA PHE A 249 -2.64 16.75 25.06
C PHE A 249 -3.92 15.90 25.11
N PRO A 250 -4.80 15.98 26.13
CA PRO A 250 -6.08 15.26 26.11
C PRO A 250 -6.98 15.67 24.95
N GLN A 251 -7.07 16.97 24.67
CA GLN A 251 -7.85 17.51 23.56
C GLN A 251 -7.21 17.18 22.21
N ALA A 252 -5.88 17.21 22.14
CA ALA A 252 -5.12 16.83 20.96
C ALA A 252 -5.32 15.35 20.58
N ALA A 253 -5.35 14.44 21.56
CA ALA A 253 -5.58 13.02 21.33
C ALA A 253 -6.97 12.75 20.74
N LEU A 254 -8.01 13.42 21.25
CA LEU A 254 -9.36 13.34 20.70
C LEU A 254 -9.47 13.87 19.27
N LEU A 255 -8.83 15.02 18.99
CA LEU A 255 -8.77 15.57 17.65
C LEU A 255 -8.01 14.66 16.69
N ALA A 256 -6.90 14.06 17.12
CA ALA A 256 -6.14 13.10 16.33
C ALA A 256 -6.96 11.86 15.98
N GLU A 257 -7.71 11.31 16.94
CA GLU A 257 -8.58 10.15 16.74
C GLU A 257 -9.67 10.44 15.70
N ASP A 258 -10.37 11.56 15.85
CA ASP A 258 -11.46 11.97 14.95
C ASP A 258 -10.96 12.34 13.55
N ILE A 259 -9.80 12.99 13.42
CA ILE A 259 -9.14 13.24 12.13
C ILE A 259 -8.74 11.91 11.50
N ASN A 260 -8.10 10.99 12.22
CA ASN A 260 -7.68 9.70 11.70
C ASN A 260 -8.88 8.84 11.25
N HIS A 261 -10.00 8.89 11.98
CA HIS A 261 -11.24 8.22 11.58
C HIS A 261 -11.81 8.81 10.29
N THR A 262 -11.76 10.13 10.14
CA THR A 262 -12.17 10.81 8.89
C THR A 262 -11.27 10.37 7.73
N LEU A 263 -9.94 10.34 7.94
CA LEU A 263 -8.95 9.92 6.95
C LEU A 263 -9.08 8.44 6.55
N ALA A 264 -9.59 7.58 7.43
CA ALA A 264 -9.80 6.16 7.13
C ALA A 264 -10.97 5.92 6.15
N THR A 265 -11.96 6.83 6.11
CA THR A 265 -13.13 6.71 5.23
C THR A 265 -12.88 7.38 3.87
N PHE A 266 -12.15 8.50 3.88
CA PHE A 266 -11.74 9.23 2.69
C PHE A 266 -10.34 9.75 2.96
N ASP A 267 -9.35 9.37 2.14
CA ASP A 267 -7.95 9.76 2.32
C ASP A 267 -7.56 10.95 1.41
N PRO A 268 -7.78 12.20 1.83
CA PRO A 268 -7.36 13.40 1.12
C PRO A 268 -5.85 13.59 1.07
N LYS A 269 -5.04 12.83 1.83
CA LYS A 269 -3.57 12.93 1.75
C LYS A 269 -3.06 12.52 0.36
N LEU A 270 -3.80 11.70 -0.35
CA LEU A 270 -3.52 11.31 -1.74
C LEU A 270 -3.58 12.49 -2.72
N TYR A 271 -4.44 13.47 -2.43
CA TYR A 271 -4.69 14.61 -3.33
C TYR A 271 -4.02 15.89 -2.84
N PHE A 272 -3.87 16.05 -1.52
CA PHE A 272 -3.35 17.27 -0.89
C PHE A 272 -2.33 16.96 0.23
N PRO A 273 -1.24 16.22 -0.05
CA PRO A 273 -0.32 15.74 1.00
C PRO A 273 0.28 16.87 1.84
N LYS A 274 0.56 18.02 1.23
CA LYS A 274 1.11 19.20 1.91
C LYS A 274 0.19 19.75 3.01
N LEU A 275 -1.12 19.54 2.92
CA LEU A 275 -2.06 20.01 3.95
C LEU A 275 -2.00 19.18 5.24
N PHE A 276 -1.49 17.95 5.17
CA PHE A 276 -1.45 17.01 6.28
C PHE A 276 -0.04 16.80 6.85
N GLU A 277 0.98 17.36 6.21
CA GLU A 277 2.38 17.22 6.62
C GLU A 277 2.60 17.64 8.07
N THR A 278 2.11 18.83 8.45
CA THR A 278 2.25 19.36 9.82
C THR A 278 1.54 18.45 10.83
N PHE A 279 0.33 18.00 10.51
CA PHE A 279 -0.45 17.10 11.37
C PHE A 279 0.28 15.78 11.62
N VAL A 280 0.75 15.11 10.56
CA VAL A 280 1.48 13.83 10.67
C VAL A 280 2.78 14.03 11.45
N ARG A 281 3.53 15.10 11.18
CA ARG A 281 4.75 15.43 11.91
C ARG A 281 4.47 15.63 13.41
N LEU A 282 3.44 16.38 13.76
CA LEU A 282 3.08 16.63 15.16
C LEU A 282 2.56 15.37 15.87
N GLN A 283 1.88 14.46 15.17
CA GLN A 283 1.49 13.16 15.71
C GLN A 283 2.71 12.30 16.06
N VAL A 284 3.72 12.27 15.18
CA VAL A 284 4.95 11.49 15.42
C VAL A 284 5.75 12.07 16.57
N ILE A 285 5.92 13.40 16.61
CA ILE A 285 6.67 14.08 17.68
C ILE A 285 6.01 13.86 19.05
N ASN A 286 4.68 13.91 19.11
CA ASN A 286 3.93 13.81 20.37
C ASN A 286 3.32 12.41 20.59
N PHE A 287 3.82 11.38 19.90
CA PHE A 287 3.21 10.05 19.87
C PHE A 287 2.99 9.46 21.28
N GLU A 288 4.01 9.52 22.14
CA GLU A 288 3.91 9.01 23.52
C GLU A 288 2.86 9.78 24.34
N ALA A 289 2.80 11.10 24.20
CA ALA A 289 1.83 11.94 24.89
C ALA A 289 0.40 11.70 24.40
N LEU A 290 0.20 11.40 23.11
CA LEU A 290 -1.13 11.13 22.54
C LEU A 290 -1.62 9.71 22.86
N THR A 291 -0.73 8.72 22.79
CA THR A 291 -1.05 7.31 23.07
C THR A 291 -1.31 7.03 24.55
N ALA A 292 -0.80 7.87 25.46
CA ALA A 292 -1.10 7.79 26.90
C ALA A 292 -2.60 7.90 27.23
N TYR A 293 -3.41 8.46 26.32
CA TYR A 293 -4.85 8.61 26.48
C TYR A 293 -5.68 7.56 25.72
N ALA A 294 -5.04 6.62 25.00
CA ALA A 294 -5.72 5.60 24.21
C ALA A 294 -6.53 4.61 25.09
N ASP A 295 -6.08 4.37 26.32
CA ASP A 295 -6.74 3.45 27.27
C ASP A 295 -7.93 4.08 28.02
N LEU A 296 -8.19 5.38 27.83
CA LEU A 296 -9.27 6.12 28.53
C LEU A 296 -10.60 6.14 27.76
N GLN A 297 -10.73 5.36 26.67
CA GLN A 297 -11.95 5.30 25.85
C GLN A 297 -13.21 4.89 26.63
N GLU A 298 -13.06 4.16 27.75
CA GLU A 298 -14.18 3.74 28.61
C GLU A 298 -14.49 4.75 29.74
N ASP A 299 -13.72 5.83 29.91
CA ASP A 299 -13.96 6.83 30.95
C ASP A 299 -15.16 7.74 30.58
N PRO A 300 -16.16 7.90 31.48
CA PRO A 300 -17.28 8.82 31.27
C PRO A 300 -16.86 10.27 30.96
N GLN A 301 -15.73 10.74 31.49
CA GLN A 301 -15.19 12.07 31.19
C GLN A 301 -14.68 12.16 29.74
N TRP A 302 -14.04 11.10 29.26
CA TRP A 302 -13.56 11.01 27.88
C TRP A 302 -14.70 10.99 26.86
N GLN A 303 -15.77 10.23 27.16
CA GLN A 303 -16.98 10.20 26.33
C GLN A 303 -17.69 11.57 26.30
N ALA A 304 -17.74 12.28 27.42
CA ALA A 304 -18.30 13.63 27.46
C ALA A 304 -17.48 14.62 26.62
N MET A 305 -16.15 14.49 26.61
CA MET A 305 -15.27 15.30 25.76
C MET A 305 -15.42 14.96 24.26
N GLN A 306 -15.61 13.68 23.91
CA GLN A 306 -15.91 13.25 22.54
C GLN A 306 -17.24 13.82 22.04
N GLU A 307 -18.30 13.78 22.85
CA GLU A 307 -19.59 14.36 22.50
C GLU A 307 -19.50 15.89 22.39
N TRP A 308 -18.71 16.55 23.24
CA TRP A 308 -18.50 17.99 23.15
C TRP A 308 -17.76 18.38 21.86
N LEU A 309 -16.71 17.64 21.46
CA LEU A 309 -16.01 17.85 20.19
C LEU A 309 -16.95 17.80 18.98
N LYS A 310 -17.99 16.96 19.02
CA LYS A 310 -19.01 16.84 17.95
C LYS A 310 -20.00 18.01 17.92
N VAL A 311 -20.30 18.59 19.08
CA VAL A 311 -21.32 19.64 19.23
C VAL A 311 -20.74 21.04 18.96
N ASP A 312 -19.55 21.35 19.48
CA ASP A 312 -18.92 22.67 19.32
C ASP A 312 -17.39 22.60 19.38
N LEU A 313 -16.79 22.49 18.20
CA LEU A 313 -15.33 22.48 18.02
C LEU A 313 -14.66 23.79 18.50
N ASP A 314 -15.30 24.95 18.35
CA ASP A 314 -14.68 26.24 18.69
C ASP A 314 -14.64 26.48 20.19
N SER A 315 -15.68 26.06 20.90
CA SER A 315 -15.72 26.12 22.37
C SER A 315 -14.82 25.07 23.01
N PHE A 316 -14.65 23.90 22.37
CA PHE A 316 -13.79 22.82 22.85
C PHE A 316 -12.30 23.22 22.90
N ILE A 317 -11.82 23.97 21.90
CA ILE A 317 -10.41 24.39 21.81
C ILE A 317 -10.06 25.50 22.83
N LYS A 318 -11.04 26.32 23.23
CA LYS A 318 -10.81 27.53 24.04
C LYS A 318 -10.69 27.29 25.55
N GLN A 319 -11.12 26.13 26.06
CA GLN A 319 -10.91 25.75 27.48
C GLN A 319 -9.52 25.15 27.67
#